data_AF-A0A6V7KAQ7-F1
#
_entry.id   AF-A0A6V7KAQ7-F1
#
_cell.length_a   1.000
_cell.length_b   1.000
_cell.length_c   1.000
_cell.angle_alpha   90.00
_cell.angle_beta   90.00
_cell.angle_gamma   90.00
#
_symmetry.space_group_name_H-M   'P 1'
#
loop_
_entity.id
_entity.type
_entity.pdbx_description
1 polymer ?
#
loop_
_entity_poly.entity_id
_entity_poly.type
_entity_poly.pdbx_seq_one_letter_code
_entity_poly.pdbx_strand_id
1 'polypeptide(L)' 'MNFEVSAPGKIILYGEHAVVYGKTAVASTLDLRTTLQFKEMDEQHAHIHIVMPKINLKLDIPAHI' A
#
# COMPACT_ATOMS: atom_id res chain seq x y z
N MET A 1 18.03 -9.91 1.92
CA MET A 1 16.71 -10.53 2.11
C MET A 1 15.72 -9.92 1.12
N ASN A 2 14.76 -10.70 0.59
CA ASN A 2 13.66 -10.18 -0.24
C ASN A 2 12.35 -10.76 0.28
N PHE A 3 11.33 -9.92 0.47
CA PHE A 3 10.00 -10.37 0.88
C PHE A 3 8.90 -9.51 0.23
N GLU A 4 7.70 -10.07 0.15
CA GLU A 4 6.53 -9.40 -0.41
C GLU A 4 5.39 -9.41 0.59
N VAL A 5 4.63 -8.32 0.62
CA VAL A 5 3.38 -8.22 1.38
C VAL A 5 2.26 -7.75 0.46
N SER A 6 1.03 -8.08 0.81
CA SER A 6 -0.14 -7.60 0.07
C SER A 6 -1.32 -7.29 0.97
N ALA A 7 -2.13 -6.32 0.56
CA ALA A 7 -3.37 -5.93 1.24
C ALA A 7 -4.54 -5.87 0.25
N PRO A 8 -5.75 -6.34 0.61
CA PRO A 8 -6.92 -6.26 -0.25
C PRO A 8 -7.52 -4.85 -0.30
N GLY A 9 -8.28 -4.57 -1.34
CA GLY A 9 -9.15 -3.39 -1.39
C GLY A 9 -10.36 -3.54 -0.47
N LYS A 10 -11.18 -2.49 -0.39
CA LYS A 10 -12.43 -2.45 0.38
C LYS A 10 -13.57 -1.97 -0.51
N ILE A 11 -14.73 -2.57 -0.31
CA ILE A 11 -16.00 -2.16 -0.92
C ILE A 11 -17.04 -1.93 0.19
N ILE A 12 -17.98 -1.01 -0.04
CA ILE A 12 -19.17 -0.87 0.82
C ILE A 12 -20.30 -1.64 0.14
N LEU A 13 -20.85 -2.65 0.83
CA LEU A 13 -21.98 -3.43 0.33
C LEU A 13 -23.32 -2.74 0.60
N TYR A 14 -23.41 -2.02 1.73
CA TYR A 14 -24.63 -1.31 2.12
C TYR A 14 -24.33 -0.12 3.02
N GLY A 15 -25.15 0.93 2.91
CA GLY A 15 -25.19 2.03 3.86
C GLY A 15 -24.17 3.15 3.60
N GLU A 16 -23.63 3.29 2.38
CA GLU A 16 -22.59 4.28 2.06
C GLU A 16 -23.02 5.73 2.35
N HIS A 17 -24.29 6.07 2.10
CA HIS A 17 -24.86 7.38 2.41
C HIS A 17 -25.42 7.44 3.85
N ALA A 18 -25.85 6.31 4.41
CA ALA A 18 -26.48 6.25 5.72
C ALA A 18 -25.46 6.36 6.87
N VAL A 19 -24.24 5.86 6.67
CA VAL A 19 -23.18 5.88 7.70
C VAL A 19 -22.74 7.28 8.10
N VAL A 20 -22.88 8.25 7.18
CA VAL A 20 -22.62 9.67 7.43
C VAL A 20 -23.53 10.23 8.54
N TYR A 21 -24.70 9.62 8.76
CA TYR A 21 -25.66 10.00 9.80
C TYR A 21 -25.63 9.05 11.01
N GLY A 22 -24.53 8.34 11.23
CA GLY A 22 -24.32 7.45 12.38
C GLY A 22 -25.10 6.13 12.31
N LYS A 23 -25.57 5.73 11.12
CA LYS A 23 -26.18 4.41 10.90
C LYS A 23 -25.10 3.37 10.54
N THR A 24 -25.39 2.09 10.77
CA THR A 24 -24.45 1.01 10.43
C THR A 24 -24.32 0.85 8.91
N ALA A 25 -23.10 0.59 8.45
CA ALA A 25 -22.80 0.17 7.09
C ALA A 25 -22.11 -1.19 7.10
N VAL A 26 -22.24 -1.94 6.01
CA VAL A 26 -21.54 -3.21 5.80
C VAL A 26 -20.46 -2.99 4.76
N ALA A 27 -19.21 -3.25 5.14
CA ALA A 27 -18.07 -3.24 4.23
C ALA A 27 -17.51 -4.66 4.10
N SER A 28 -16.92 -4.96 2.95
CA SER A 28 -16.21 -6.20 2.68
C SER A 28 -14.86 -5.91 2.03
N THR A 29 -13.96 -6.88 2.09
CA THR A 29 -12.76 -6.86 1.28
C THR A 29 -13.09 -7.15 -0.18
N LEU A 30 -12.28 -6.59 -1.06
CA LEU A 30 -12.28 -6.87 -2.49
C LEU A 30 -10.93 -7.50 -2.83
N ASP A 31 -10.92 -8.59 -3.58
CA ASP A 31 -9.68 -9.29 -3.96
C ASP A 31 -8.87 -8.56 -5.06
N LEU A 32 -9.03 -7.23 -5.14
CA LEU A 32 -8.12 -6.34 -5.85
C LEU A 32 -7.03 -5.92 -4.87
N ARG A 33 -5.87 -6.57 -4.94
CA ARG A 33 -4.79 -6.41 -3.96
C ARG A 33 -3.77 -5.36 -4.39
N THR A 34 -3.25 -4.64 -3.41
CA THR A 34 -2.03 -3.83 -3.53
C THR A 34 -0.87 -4.65 -3.00
N THR A 35 0.20 -4.79 -3.78
CA THR A 35 1.42 -5.51 -3.41
C THR A 35 2.56 -4.54 -3.16
N LEU A 36 3.44 -4.89 -2.22
CA LEU A 36 4.70 -4.19 -1.95
C LEU A 36 5.81 -5.22 -1.85
N GLN A 37 6.88 -5.00 -2.63
CA GLN A 37 8.07 -5.84 -2.63
C GLN A 37 9.20 -5.10 -1.94
N PHE A 38 9.84 -5.76 -0.98
CA PHE A 38 10.92 -5.23 -0.18
C PHE A 38 12.19 -6.01 -0.46
N LYS A 39 13.21 -5.30 -0.91
CA LYS A 39 14.56 -5.84 -1.05
C LYS A 39 15.45 -5.13 -0.02
N GLU A 40 16.14 -5.94 0.78
CA GLU A 40 17.17 -5.44 1.69
C GLU A 40 18.24 -4.67 0.90
N MET A 41 18.61 -3.53 1.43
CA MET A 41 19.62 -2.64 0.87
C MET A 41 21.00 -3.26 1.07
N ASP A 42 21.86 -3.16 0.06
CA ASP A 42 23.25 -3.58 0.17
C ASP A 42 24.08 -2.48 0.85
N GLU A 43 25.07 -2.87 1.66
CA GLU A 43 25.90 -1.95 2.45
C GLU A 43 26.69 -0.94 1.59
N GLN A 44 26.86 -1.22 0.29
CA GLN A 44 27.55 -0.36 -0.67
C GLN A 44 26.66 0.74 -1.26
N HIS A 45 25.34 0.57 -1.28
CA HIS A 45 24.40 1.57 -1.75
C HIS A 45 23.50 1.99 -0.60
N ALA A 46 23.94 3.00 0.16
CA ALA A 46 23.15 3.60 1.22
C ALA A 46 22.03 4.49 0.64
N HIS A 47 21.16 3.91 -0.19
CA HIS A 47 20.05 4.61 -0.86
C HIS A 47 18.76 3.78 -0.79
N ILE A 48 17.70 4.39 -0.27
CA ILE A 48 16.35 3.83 -0.25
C ILE A 48 15.68 4.17 -1.58
N HIS A 49 15.37 3.15 -2.37
CA HIS A 49 14.61 3.28 -3.60
C HIS A 49 13.12 3.02 -3.36
N ILE A 50 12.27 4.02 -3.62
CA ILE A 50 10.81 3.88 -3.57
C ILE A 50 10.27 4.03 -4.98
N VAL A 51 9.67 2.97 -5.50
CA VAL A 51 9.11 2.94 -6.86
C VAL A 51 7.62 2.63 -6.80
N MET A 52 6.79 3.59 -7.19
CA MET A 52 5.33 3.42 -7.31
C MET A 52 4.92 3.66 -8.77
N PRO A 53 5.01 2.64 -9.64
CA PRO A 53 4.90 2.82 -11.09
C PRO A 53 3.51 3.31 -11.51
N LYS A 54 2.45 2.96 -10.77
CA LYS A 54 1.06 3.36 -11.07
C LYS A 54 0.81 4.87 -10.96
N ILE A 55 1.65 5.59 -10.22
CA ILE A 55 1.58 7.05 -10.08
C ILE A 55 2.81 7.76 -10.65
N ASN A 56 3.62 7.04 -11.44
CA ASN A 56 4.88 7.53 -12.01
C ASN A 56 5.84 8.14 -10.97
N LEU A 57 5.88 7.57 -9.75
CA LEU A 57 6.77 8.03 -8.69
C LEU A 57 8.01 7.13 -8.62
N LYS A 58 9.18 7.75 -8.64
CA LYS A 58 10.48 7.15 -8.35
C LYS A 58 11.24 8.09 -7.43
N LEU A 59 11.55 7.63 -6.23
CA LEU A 59 12.35 8.36 -5.27
C LEU A 59 13.61 7.57 -4.99
N ASP A 60 14.71 8.32 -4.90
CA ASP A 60 16.02 7.82 -4.53
C ASP A 60 16.50 8.69 -3.36
N ILE A 61 16.55 8.11 -2.17
CA ILE A 61 16.75 8.83 -0.92
C ILE A 61 18.03 8.30 -0.26
N PRO A 62 19.05 9.13 -0.02
CA PRO A 62 20.23 8.68 0.72
C PRO A 62 19.84 8.24 2.13
N ALA A 63 20.19 7.01 2.48
CA ALA A 63 20.11 6.50 3.83
C ALA A 63 21.32 6.97 4.61
N HIS A 64 21.12 7.90 5.56
CA HIS A 64 22.12 8.16 6.58
C HIS A 64 22.03 7.05 7.62
N ILE A 65 22.85 6.00 7.45
CA ILE A 65 23.09 4.98 8.48
C ILE A 65 24.26 5.43 9.34
#